data_AF-A0AAV3SP52-F1
#
_entry.id   AF-A0AAV3SP52-F1
#
_cell.length_a   1.000
_cell.length_b   1.000
_cell.length_c   1.000
_cell.angle_alpha   90.00
_cell.angle_beta   90.00
_cell.angle_gamma   90.00
#
_symmetry.space_group_name_H-M   'P 1'
#
loop_
_entity.id
_entity.type
_entity.pdbx_description
1 polymer ?
#
loop_
_entity_poly.entity_id
_entity_poly.type
_entity_poly.pdbx_seq_one_letter_code
_entity_poly.pdbx_strand_id
1 'polypeptide(L)'
;MRVACDARTMTREVTHEADGPAILDASDTGDDGKIFVCRCGLSDSKPLCDGSHKAAEDEADGVVYKYEGDDPEGERREIDEIAYVDE
;
A
#
# COMPACT_ATOMS: atom_id res chain seq x y z
N MET A 1 -31.33 -0.75 22.55
CA MET A 1 -30.78 0.59 22.23
C MET A 1 -29.53 0.38 21.41
N ARG A 2 -29.63 0.49 20.08
CA ARG A 2 -28.47 0.33 19.19
C ARG A 2 -27.75 1.68 19.15
N VAL A 3 -26.52 1.73 19.64
CA VAL A 3 -25.64 2.88 19.42
C VAL A 3 -25.30 2.85 17.95
N ALA A 4 -25.94 3.72 17.16
CA ALA A 4 -25.45 4.03 15.83
C ALA A 4 -24.13 4.78 16.05
N CYS A 5 -23.02 4.09 15.88
CA CYS A 5 -21.74 4.75 15.68
C CYS A 5 -21.89 5.52 14.37
N ASP A 6 -22.02 6.84 14.44
CA ASP A 6 -21.88 7.72 13.28
C ASP A 6 -20.51 7.42 12.67
N ALA A 7 -20.50 6.59 11.62
CA ALA A 7 -19.27 6.21 10.93
C ALA A 7 -18.78 7.43 10.15
N ARG A 8 -18.00 8.29 10.82
CA ARG A 8 -17.17 9.27 10.13
C ARG A 8 -16.23 8.50 9.20
N THR A 9 -16.45 8.60 7.90
CA THR A 9 -15.51 8.12 6.89
C THR A 9 -14.27 9.01 6.97
N MET A 10 -13.24 8.53 7.66
CA MET A 10 -11.94 9.22 7.74
C MET A 10 -11.06 8.70 6.61
N THR A 11 -11.29 9.21 5.40
CA THR A 11 -10.44 8.89 4.24
C THR A 11 -9.12 9.65 4.37
N ARG A 12 -8.00 8.95 4.19
CA ARG A 12 -6.66 9.52 4.08
C ARG A 12 -5.96 8.89 2.88
N GLU A 13 -5.28 9.70 2.08
CA GLU A 13 -4.30 9.20 1.12
C GLU A 13 -2.96 9.01 1.83
N VAL A 14 -2.28 7.89 1.57
CA VAL A 14 -0.98 7.56 2.15
C VAL A 14 0.00 7.26 1.02
N THR A 15 1.13 7.95 0.99
CA THR A 15 2.18 7.71 0.01
C THR A 15 3.01 6.48 0.41
N HIS A 16 3.22 5.57 -0.55
CA HIS A 16 4.08 4.40 -0.42
C HIS A 16 5.28 4.55 -1.36
N GLU A 17 6.49 4.44 -0.84
CA GLU A 17 7.74 4.59 -1.63
C GLU A 17 8.45 3.25 -1.92
N ALA A 18 8.00 2.16 -1.28
CA ALA A 18 8.63 0.86 -1.44
C ALA A 18 7.88 0.00 -2.45
N ASP A 19 8.57 -0.51 -3.46
CA ASP A 19 8.05 -1.38 -4.52
C ASP A 19 7.99 -2.87 -4.13
N GLY A 20 8.46 -3.23 -2.93
CA GLY A 20 8.59 -4.62 -2.50
C GLY A 20 8.36 -4.86 -1.00
N PRO A 21 8.21 -6.13 -0.57
CA PRO A 21 7.96 -6.46 0.82
C PRO A 21 9.21 -6.30 1.70
N ALA A 22 9.01 -6.00 2.97
CA ALA A 22 10.03 -6.27 3.98
C ALA A 22 10.04 -7.77 4.29
N ILE A 23 11.23 -8.36 4.35
CA ILE A 23 11.43 -9.76 4.71
C ILE A 23 11.87 -9.76 6.17
N LEU A 24 11.02 -10.29 7.04
CA LEU A 24 11.39 -10.61 8.42
C LEU A 24 11.82 -12.06 8.48
N ASP A 25 12.92 -12.34 9.15
CA ASP A 25 13.48 -13.67 9.28
C ASP A 25 13.75 -14.07 10.75
N ALA A 26 14.49 -15.16 10.96
CA ALA A 26 14.82 -15.67 12.28
C ALA A 26 15.50 -14.65 13.19
N SER A 27 16.20 -13.67 12.64
CA SER A 27 16.82 -12.60 13.43
C SER A 27 15.79 -11.60 13.99
N ASP A 28 14.65 -11.44 13.32
CA ASP A 28 13.57 -10.55 13.74
C ASP A 28 12.58 -11.24 14.69
N THR A 29 12.26 -12.52 14.46
CA THR A 29 11.15 -13.22 15.14
C THR A 29 11.59 -14.36 16.07
N GLY A 30 12.81 -14.88 15.90
CA GLY A 30 13.30 -16.07 16.61
C GLY A 30 12.75 -17.41 16.09
N ASP A 31 12.00 -17.39 14.98
CA ASP A 31 11.45 -18.58 14.29
C ASP A 31 12.17 -18.82 12.95
N ASP A 32 12.28 -20.06 12.48
CA ASP A 32 13.01 -20.39 11.24
C ASP A 32 12.25 -20.01 9.94
N GLY A 33 11.01 -19.54 10.05
CA GLY A 33 10.21 -19.01 8.95
C GLY A 33 10.61 -17.61 8.47
N LYS A 34 10.20 -17.29 7.24
CA LYS A 34 10.23 -15.91 6.70
C LYS A 34 8.81 -15.34 6.65
N ILE A 35 8.66 -14.09 7.05
CA ILE A 35 7.41 -13.33 6.93
C ILE A 35 7.65 -12.20 5.94
N PHE A 36 6.79 -12.11 4.93
CA PHE A 36 6.84 -11.05 3.93
C PHE A 36 5.77 -10.01 4.26
N VAL A 37 6.20 -8.84 4.72
CA VAL A 37 5.32 -7.73 5.12
C VAL A 37 5.16 -6.79 3.93
N CYS A 38 3.91 -6.51 3.54
CA CYS A 38 3.62 -5.59 2.43
C CYS A 38 4.09 -4.18 2.77
N ARG A 39 4.80 -3.54 1.83
CA ARG A 39 5.16 -2.12 1.91
C ARG A 39 4.74 -1.30 0.68
N CYS A 40 4.37 -1.97 -0.42
CA CYS A 40 3.91 -1.33 -1.66
C CYS A 40 2.48 -0.79 -1.59
N GLY A 41 1.67 -1.21 -0.61
CA GLY A 41 0.28 -0.74 -0.50
C GLY A 41 -0.71 -1.40 -1.47
N LEU A 42 -0.28 -2.33 -2.34
CA LEU A 42 -1.15 -3.00 -3.33
C LEU A 42 -1.65 -4.40 -2.93
N SER A 43 -1.27 -4.91 -1.76
CA SER A 43 -1.74 -6.24 -1.34
C SER A 43 -3.20 -6.24 -0.92
N ASP A 44 -3.96 -7.28 -1.28
CA ASP A 44 -5.30 -7.53 -0.75
C ASP A 44 -5.27 -8.23 0.61
N SER A 45 -4.14 -8.88 0.90
CA SER A 45 -3.88 -9.61 2.14
C SER A 45 -3.09 -8.80 3.18
N LYS A 46 -3.16 -7.46 3.10
CA LYS A 46 -2.53 -6.54 4.07
C LYS A 46 -2.81 -7.01 5.51
N PRO A 47 -1.79 -7.07 6.39
CA PRO A 47 -0.45 -6.49 6.26
C PRO A 47 0.59 -7.38 5.54
N LEU A 48 0.22 -8.57 5.10
CA LEU A 48 1.14 -9.51 4.48
C LEU A 48 1.27 -9.27 2.98
N CYS A 49 2.39 -9.69 2.40
CA CYS A 49 2.59 -9.68 0.96
C CYS A 49 1.98 -10.92 0.31
N ASP A 50 1.14 -10.72 -0.70
CA ASP A 50 0.54 -11.73 -1.58
C ASP A 50 1.19 -11.79 -2.97
N GLY A 51 2.08 -10.85 -3.29
CA GLY A 51 2.77 -10.76 -4.57
C GLY A 51 2.26 -9.65 -5.48
N SER A 52 1.24 -8.88 -5.07
CA SER A 52 0.70 -7.75 -5.83
C SER A 52 1.72 -6.65 -6.12
N HIS A 53 2.82 -6.60 -5.36
CA HIS A 53 3.93 -5.66 -5.57
C HIS A 53 4.59 -5.80 -6.95
N LYS A 54 4.42 -6.94 -7.64
CA LYS A 54 4.90 -7.12 -9.01
C LYS A 54 4.31 -6.15 -10.02
N ALA A 55 3.12 -5.62 -9.74
CA ALA A 55 2.50 -4.58 -10.56
C ALA A 55 3.25 -3.23 -10.51
N ALA A 56 4.21 -3.07 -9.58
CA ALA A 56 5.06 -1.89 -9.45
C ALA A 56 6.48 -2.09 -10.03
N GLU A 57 6.84 -3.28 -10.52
CA GLU A 57 8.21 -3.58 -11.00
C GLU A 57 8.63 -2.76 -12.24
N ASP A 58 7.67 -2.25 -13.01
CA ASP A 58 7.88 -1.46 -14.22
C ASP A 58 7.64 0.05 -14.02
N GLU A 59 7.47 0.50 -12.78
CA GLU A 59 7.36 1.93 -12.46
C GLU A 59 8.65 2.68 -12.81
N ALA A 60 8.50 3.86 -13.40
CA ALA A 60 9.64 4.71 -13.73
C ALA A 60 10.11 5.52 -12.51
N ASP A 61 11.43 5.59 -12.30
CA ASP A 61 12.05 6.41 -11.26
C ASP A 61 11.56 7.87 -11.33
N GLY A 62 11.06 8.38 -10.20
CA GLY A 62 10.60 9.76 -10.06
C GLY A 62 9.21 10.05 -10.63
N VAL A 63 8.50 9.03 -11.13
CA VAL A 63 7.10 9.15 -11.53
C VAL A 63 6.21 8.65 -10.39
N VAL A 64 5.13 9.39 -10.11
CA VAL A 64 4.16 9.02 -9.06
C VAL A 64 2.95 8.39 -9.72
N TYR A 65 2.58 7.19 -9.28
CA TYR A 65 1.42 6.45 -9.79
C TYR A 65 0.32 6.35 -8.72
N LYS A 66 -0.95 6.38 -9.14
CA LYS A 66 -2.11 5.96 -8.35
C LYS A 66 -2.79 4.78 -9.02
N TYR A 67 -3.01 3.74 -8.24
CA TYR A 67 -3.81 2.59 -8.61
C TYR A 67 -5.25 2.82 -8.15
N GLU A 68 -6.23 2.59 -9.03
CA GLU A 68 -7.64 2.68 -8.64
C GLU A 68 -7.92 1.71 -7.49
N GLY A 69 -8.43 2.22 -6.36
CA GLY A 69 -8.79 1.39 -5.21
C GLY A 69 -7.61 0.73 -4.49
N ASP A 70 -6.36 1.17 -4.76
CA ASP A 70 -5.14 0.49 -4.32
C ASP A 70 -5.10 -1.00 -4.76
N ASP A 71 -5.71 -1.28 -5.91
CA ASP A 71 -5.85 -2.59 -6.54
C ASP A 71 -4.79 -2.76 -7.65
N PRO A 72 -3.98 -3.82 -7.64
CA PRO A 72 -2.92 -4.05 -8.61
C PRO A 72 -3.41 -4.42 -10.02
N GLU A 73 -4.66 -4.88 -10.14
CA GLU A 73 -5.33 -5.19 -11.42
C GLU A 73 -6.14 -3.99 -11.96
N GLY A 74 -6.33 -2.96 -11.12
CA GLY A 74 -7.02 -1.72 -11.44
C GLY A 74 -6.27 -0.80 -12.41
N GLU A 75 -6.93 0.27 -12.84
CA GLU A 75 -6.30 1.26 -13.71
C GLU A 75 -5.17 1.99 -12.98
N ARG A 76 -3.95 1.96 -13.54
CA ARG A 76 -2.79 2.73 -13.07
C ARG A 76 -2.72 4.08 -13.80
N ARG A 77 -2.67 5.18 -13.06
CA ARG A 77 -2.57 6.55 -13.59
C ARG A 77 -1.33 7.25 -13.05
N GLU A 78 -0.66 8.01 -13.91
CA GLU A 78 0.38 8.96 -13.48
C GLU A 78 -0.26 10.18 -12.82
N ILE A 79 0.34 10.65 -11.72
CA ILE A 79 -0.06 11.88 -11.04
C ILE A 79 0.86 13.01 -11.50
N ASP A 80 0.29 14.01 -12.18
CA ASP A 80 1.04 15.20 -12.64
C ASP A 80 1.30 16.19 -11.49
N GLU A 81 0.30 16.42 -10.62
CA GLU A 81 0.40 17.34 -9.49
C GLU A 81 -0.44 16.84 -8.30
N ILE A 82 0.12 16.95 -7.08
CA ILE A 82 -0.63 16.84 -5.82
C ILE A 82 -0.84 18.25 -5.26
N ALA A 83 -2.07 18.75 -5.33
CA ALA A 83 -2.44 20.04 -4.77
C ALA A 83 -2.87 19.90 -3.31
N TYR A 84 -2.20 20.64 -2.42
CA TYR A 84 -2.59 20.75 -1.02
C TYR A 84 -3.48 21.97 -0.82
N VAL A 85 -4.44 21.87 0.08
CA VAL A 85 -5.22 23.04 0.52
C VAL A 85 -4.37 23.83 1.51
N ASP A 86 -4.25 25.13 1.29
CA ASP A 86 -3.73 26.05 2.31
C ASP A 86 -4.65 26.04 3.55
N GLU A 87 -4.08 26.31 4.73
CA GLU A 87 -4.80 26.35 6.01
C GLU A 87 -5.91 27.42 6.07
#